data_AF-A0A949PF98-F1
#
_entry.id   AF-A0A949PF98-F1
#
_cell.length_a   1.000
_cell.length_b   1.000
_cell.length_c   1.000
_cell.angle_alpha   90.00
_cell.angle_beta   90.00
_cell.angle_gamma   90.00
#
_symmetry.space_group_name_H-M   'P 1'
#
loop_
_entity.id
_entity.type
_entity.pdbx_description
1 polymer ?
#
loop_
_entity_poly.entity_id
_entity_poly.type
_entity_poly.pdbx_seq_one_letter_code
_entity_poly.pdbx_strand_id
1 'polypeptide(L)' 'MERKSIITWVILLILTIVSGIISTQSYVFIPIIILLFASFKFLGVAFDFMELKKANTLWKVVLISFLVLFNSVIMILLIN' A
#
# COMPACT_ATOMS: atom_id res chain seq x y z
N MET A 1 19.03 4.42 12.18
CA MET A 1 18.19 3.86 11.10
C MET A 1 18.93 2.71 10.45
N GLU A 2 18.37 1.51 10.43
CA GLU A 2 18.97 0.41 9.68
C GLU A 2 18.86 0.66 8.17
N ARG A 3 19.89 0.30 7.39
CA ARG A 3 19.94 0.52 5.93
C ARG A 3 18.70 0.01 5.19
N LYS A 4 18.09 -1.08 5.68
CA LYS A 4 16.88 -1.68 5.10
C LYS A 4 15.67 -0.76 5.18
N SER A 5 15.53 -0.02 6.27
CA SER A 5 14.43 0.95 6.47
C SER A 5 14.56 2.17 5.55
N ILE A 6 15.79 2.60 5.24
CA ILE A 6 16.05 3.72 4.31
C ILE A 6 15.58 3.37 2.89
N ILE A 7 15.84 2.15 2.41
CA ILE A 7 15.39 1.71 1.09
C ILE A 7 13.87 1.74 0.99
N THR A 8 13.17 1.19 1.98
CA THR A 8 11.71 1.21 2.01
C THR A 8 11.18 2.65 2.05
N TRP A 9 11.85 3.54 2.78
CA TRP A 9 11.48 4.96 2.83
C TRP A 9 11.59 5.63 1.46
N VAL A 10 12.68 5.41 0.72
CA VAL A 10 12.86 5.94 -0.65
C VAL A 10 11.78 5.39 -1.60
N ILE A 11 11.49 4.09 -1.52
CA ILE A 11 10.43 3.47 -2.31
C ILE A 11 9.07 4.13 -2.01
N LEU A 12 8.72 4.32 -0.73
CA LEU A 12 7.46 4.97 -0.33
C LEU A 12 7.36 6.41 -0.84
N LEU A 13 8.48 7.14 -0.85
CA LEU A 13 8.57 8.52 -1.34
C LEU A 13 8.30 8.56 -2.85
N ILE A 14 8.95 7.68 -3.62
CA ILE A 14 8.72 7.53 -5.06
C ILE A 14 7.26 7.18 -5.35
N LEU A 15 6.69 6.18 -4.67
CA LEU A 15 5.28 5.81 -4.85
C LEU A 15 4.33 6.98 -4.55
N THR A 16 4.69 7.85 -3.60
CA THR A 16 3.87 9.02 -3.25
C THR A 16 3.91 10.09 -4.34
N ILE A 17 5.11 10.41 -4.85
CA ILE A 17 5.26 11.37 -5.95
C ILE A 17 4.54 10.87 -7.21
N VAL A 18 4.77 9.61 -7.59
CA VAL A 18 4.15 9.02 -8.78
C VAL A 18 2.63 8.99 -8.62
N SER A 19 2.10 8.62 -7.45
CA SER A 19 0.66 8.65 -7.17
C SER A 19 0.06 10.06 -7.34
N GLY A 20 0.76 11.12 -6.90
CA GLY A 20 0.30 12.50 -7.03
C GLY A 20 0.34 13.02 -8.46
N ILE A 21 1.33 12.59 -9.27
CA ILE A 21 1.37 12.91 -10.69
C ILE A 21 0.21 12.22 -11.42
N ILE A 22 0.01 10.92 -11.15
CA ILE A 22 -1.02 10.10 -11.79
C ILE A 22 -2.44 10.61 -11.46
N SER A 23 -2.68 11.15 -10.25
CA SER A 23 -4.00 11.66 -9.86
C SER A 23 -4.49 12.86 -10.66
N THR A 24 -3.62 13.51 -11.45
CA THR A 24 -4.02 14.60 -12.35
C THR A 24 -4.71 14.11 -13.63
N GLN A 25 -4.61 12.81 -13.92
CA GLN A 25 -5.16 12.22 -15.13
C GLN A 25 -6.64 11.84 -14.92
N SER A 26 -7.48 12.05 -15.94
CA SER A 26 -8.93 11.82 -15.86
C SER A 26 -9.38 10.45 -16.36
N TYR A 27 -8.47 9.48 -16.52
CA TYR A 27 -8.84 8.15 -16.99
C TYR A 27 -9.57 7.35 -15.90
N VAL A 28 -10.59 6.58 -16.30
CA VAL A 28 -11.45 5.79 -15.41
C VAL A 28 -10.67 4.78 -14.54
N PHE A 29 -9.52 4.30 -15.01
CA PHE A 29 -8.68 3.33 -14.29
C PHE A 29 -7.74 3.96 -13.24
N ILE A 30 -7.62 5.29 -13.19
CA ILE A 30 -6.67 5.99 -12.30
C ILE A 30 -6.95 5.72 -10.81
N PRO A 31 -8.20 5.76 -10.32
CA PRO A 31 -8.50 5.43 -8.92
C PRO A 31 -8.04 4.01 -8.53
N ILE A 32 -8.16 3.03 -9.44
CA ILE A 32 -7.75 1.65 -9.22
C ILE A 32 -6.22 1.55 -9.10
N ILE A 33 -5.48 2.27 -9.94
CA ILE A 33 -4.01 2.32 -9.87
C ILE A 33 -3.56 2.96 -8.54
N ILE A 34 -4.21 4.04 -8.12
CA ILE A 34 -3.90 4.72 -6.86
C ILE A 34 -4.18 3.80 -5.66
N LEU A 35 -5.28 3.05 -5.69
CA LEU A 35 -5.62 2.05 -4.67
C LEU A 35 -4.55 0.96 -4.57
N LEU A 36 -4.03 0.50 -5.71
CA LEU A 36 -2.96 -0.49 -5.78
C LEU A 36 -1.65 0.07 -5.21
N PHE A 37 -1.30 1.32 -5.54
CA PHE A 37 -0.16 2.02 -4.94
C PHE A 37 -0.32 2.24 -3.43
N ALA A 38 -1.52 2.57 -2.98
CA ALA A 38 -1.83 2.69 -1.56
C ALA A 38 -1.63 1.36 -0.81
N SER A 39 -2.04 0.25 -1.42
CA SER A 39 -1.84 -1.09 -0.87
C SER A 39 -0.36 -1.47 -0.72
N PHE A 40 0.45 -1.18 -1.74
CA PHE A 40 1.89 -1.41 -1.63
C PHE A 40 2.56 -0.51 -0.59
N LYS A 41 2.14 0.77 -0.49
CA LYS A 41 2.62 1.65 0.57
C LYS A 41 2.29 1.11 1.96
N PHE A 42 1.05 0.66 2.16
CA PHE A 42 0.60 0.07 3.42
C PHE A 42 1.44 -1.16 3.79
N LEU A 43 1.69 -2.08 2.84
CA LEU A 43 2.55 -3.24 3.07
C LEU A 43 3.99 -2.84 3.42
N GLY A 44 4.56 -1.87 2.70
CA GLY A 44 5.91 -1.35 3.00
C GLY A 44 6.01 -0.80 4.42
N VAL A 45 5.01 -0.02 4.85
CA VAL A 45 4.94 0.51 6.22
C VAL A 45 4.77 -0.62 7.25
N ALA A 46 3.81 -1.52 7.02
CA ALA A 46 3.51 -2.63 7.91
C ALA A 46 4.73 -3.53 8.15
N PHE A 47 5.42 -3.96 7.08
CA PHE A 47 6.51 -4.92 7.22
C PHE A 47 7.83 -4.31 7.70
N ASP A 48 8.18 -3.07 7.31
CA ASP A 48 9.46 -2.46 7.66
C ASP A 48 9.42 -1.47 8.82
N PHE A 49 8.29 -0.79 9.05
CA PHE A 49 8.19 0.23 10.12
C PHE A 49 7.41 -0.26 11.33
N MET A 50 6.44 -1.16 11.14
CA MET A 50 5.72 -1.80 12.26
C MET A 50 6.37 -3.13 12.69
N GLU A 51 7.58 -3.42 12.20
CA GLU A 51 8.35 -4.64 12.47
C GLU A 51 7.58 -5.97 12.29
N LEU A 52 6.51 -6.00 11.47
CA LEU A 52 5.73 -7.23 11.26
C LEU A 52 6.58 -8.37 10.70
N LYS A 53 7.74 -8.10 10.09
CA LYS A 53 8.70 -9.14 9.69
C LYS A 53 9.07 -10.07 10.86
N LYS A 54 9.22 -9.54 12.07
CA LYS A 54 9.56 -10.30 13.29
C LYS A 54 8.33 -10.82 14.06
N ALA A 55 7.13 -10.37 13.69
CA ALA A 55 5.90 -10.79 14.36
C ALA A 55 5.48 -12.22 13.99
N ASN A 56 4.66 -12.82 14.86
CA ASN A 56 4.05 -14.13 14.63
C ASN A 56 3.29 -14.16 13.29
N THR A 57 3.30 -15.32 12.63
CA THR A 57 2.65 -15.52 11.34
C THR A 57 1.16 -15.13 11.35
N LEU A 58 0.47 -15.31 12.48
CA LEU A 58 -0.92 -14.88 12.66
C LEU A 58 -1.12 -13.38 12.37
N TRP A 59 -0.23 -12.51 12.84
CA TRP A 59 -0.33 -11.06 12.59
C TRP A 59 -0.15 -10.71 11.12
N LYS A 60 0.75 -11.42 10.43
CA LYS A 60 0.97 -11.25 8.99
C LYS A 60 -0.28 -11.65 8.21
N VAL A 61 -0.89 -12.78 8.56
CA VAL A 61 -2.12 -13.28 7.91
C VAL A 61 -3.29 -12.34 8.16
N VAL A 62 -3.51 -11.91 9.40
CA VAL A 62 -4.61 -10.97 9.74
C VAL A 62 -4.46 -9.65 8.97
N LEU A 63 -3.24 -9.10 8.90
CA LEU A 63 -2.99 -7.86 8.17
C LEU A 63 -3.23 -8.00 6.66
N ILE A 64 -2.75 -9.09 6.05
CA ILE A 64 -2.98 -9.34 4.62
C ILE A 64 -4.47 -9.56 4.35
N SER A 65 -5.16 -10.34 5.20
CA SER A 65 -6.60 -10.58 5.07
C SER A 65 -7.41 -9.27 5.18
N PHE A 66 -7.08 -8.43 6.16
CA PHE A 66 -7.66 -7.09 6.29
C PHE A 66 -7.43 -6.25 5.04
N LEU A 67 -6.20 -6.23 4.50
CA LEU A 67 -5.87 -5.46 3.31
C LEU A 67 -6.67 -5.93 2.08
N VAL A 68 -6.84 -7.24 1.90
CA VAL A 68 -7.64 -7.81 0.79
C VAL A 68 -9.10 -7.40 0.94
N LEU A 69 -9.67 -7.54 2.15
CA LEU A 69 -11.04 -7.14 2.43
C LEU A 69 -11.25 -5.64 2.18
N PHE A 70 -10.38 -4.80 2.72
CA PHE A 70 -10.43 -3.35 2.53
C PHE A 70 -10.41 -2.95 1.05
N ASN A 71 -9.48 -3.52 0.27
CA ASN A 71 -9.41 -3.27 -1.17
C ASN A 71 -10.65 -3.77 -1.91
N SER A 72 -11.19 -4.94 -1.54
CA SER A 72 -12.40 -5.46 -2.18
C SER A 72 -13.61 -4.55 -1.96
N VAL A 73 -13.78 -4.01 -0.75
CA VAL A 73 -14.86 -3.07 -0.42
C VAL A 73 -14.71 -1.78 -1.22
N ILE A 74 -13.50 -1.22 -1.29
CA ILE A 74 -13.25 -0.01 -2.08
C ILE A 74 -13.47 -0.28 -3.57
N MET A 75 -13.06 -1.44 -4.06
CA MET A 75 -13.25 -1.78 -5.47
C MET A 75 -14.74 -1.85 -5.85
N ILE A 76 -15.57 -2.43 -4.98
CA ILE A 76 -17.02 -2.44 -5.18
C ILE A 76 -17.58 -1.01 -5.22
N LEU A 77 -17.11 -0.14 -4.32
CA LEU A 77 -17.50 1.27 -4.27
C LEU A 77 -17.03 2.09 -5.49
N LEU A 78 -15.93 1.71 -6.13
CA LEU A 78 -15.42 2.40 -7.32
C LEU A 78 -16.12 1.95 -8.62
N ILE A 79 -16.64 0.72 -8.64
CA ILE A 79 -17.32 0.14 -9.80
C ILE A 79 -18.81 0.53 -9.84
N ASN A 80 -19.44 0.69 -8.68
CA ASN A 80 -20.84 1.05 -8.51
C ASN A 80 -21.01 2.58 -8.45
#